data_AF-G8Y5T2-F1
#
_entry.id   AF-G8Y5T2-F1
#
_cell.length_a   1.000
_cell.length_b   1.000
_cell.length_c   1.000
_cell.angle_alpha   90.00
_cell.angle_beta   90.00
_cell.angle_gamma   90.00
#
_symmetry.space_group_name_H-M   'P 1'
#
loop_
_entity.id
_entity.type
_entity.pdbx_description
1 polymer ?
#
loop_
_entity_poly.entity_id
_entity_poly.type
_entity_poly.pdbx_seq_one_letter_code
_entity_poly.pdbx_strand_id
1 'polypeptide(L)'
;MAMLSRCRYVALRTCFHPNFFPRVRCYSKSQEGDAADKTEQDENSALVQRFTQILESQVDNSGSSSLVDRDEDLKKIYDTHYSESGKQRAYDLKYQKELGLLKSERLLSGTKGAKSAADLAGRQPWDGNETPLETSRRMLEDSTPKLKVPKRKTPPPAPHVRVADAREASIDYKMGKPKDDGFREMYKERLLGPSMLLGPSSQMPLNFTSMVADAKINSNIDHSTGQFRDKEDMSKVRGKPLDREHLANCTDTNYYMTQILNRQEVLPPWIESQQGIDREINSFRHFLDGEWFKWLLNRIKGEASTRDAFLAAATKIKRSPESCYDKEFCTKQSRYVNEKVKLLNSQVRDYNLQSPSNAVHKLKLVPENEFKNSYRRVLTNLEESVVSWYDKEEEAHNTPVTTSYMRGSSSFIGLFDGGPGGGGNQGERKPVFYERKPEKIHFWKSLKSLFQH
;
A
#
# COMPACT_ATOMS: atom_id res chain seq x y z
N MET A 1 -20.32 -57.61 34.94
CA MET A 1 -20.65 -56.65 36.01
C MET A 1 -20.53 -55.24 35.39
N ALA A 2 -21.52 -54.67 34.72
CA ALA A 2 -22.87 -54.31 35.16
C ALA A 2 -22.86 -53.49 36.46
N MET A 3 -22.68 -52.17 36.35
CA MET A 3 -23.42 -51.20 37.17
C MET A 3 -23.79 -49.97 36.35
N LEU A 4 -25.08 -49.89 36.09
CA LEU A 4 -25.87 -48.76 35.62
C LEU A 4 -26.27 -47.86 36.80
N SER A 5 -26.54 -46.59 36.48
CA SER A 5 -27.48 -45.63 37.13
C SER A 5 -26.80 -44.37 37.69
N ARG A 6 -27.35 -43.16 37.59
CA ARG A 6 -28.55 -42.59 36.94
C ARG A 6 -28.47 -41.05 37.11
N CYS A 7 -29.11 -40.33 36.17
CA CYS A 7 -29.75 -39.00 36.32
C CYS A 7 -28.87 -37.79 36.69
N ARG A 8 -29.00 -36.60 36.06
CA ARG A 8 -30.23 -35.89 35.69
C ARG A 8 -30.08 -35.08 34.40
N TYR A 9 -30.99 -35.34 33.47
CA TYR A 9 -31.40 -34.41 32.41
C TYR A 9 -32.27 -33.32 33.05
N VAL A 10 -31.95 -32.04 32.81
CA VAL A 10 -32.88 -30.92 33.02
C VAL A 10 -33.20 -30.36 31.64
N ALA A 11 -34.39 -30.69 31.16
CA ALA A 11 -34.99 -30.10 29.99
C ALA A 11 -35.63 -28.77 30.37
N LEU A 12 -35.18 -27.66 29.78
CA LEU A 12 -35.92 -26.40 29.81
C LEU A 12 -36.38 -26.04 28.40
N ARG A 13 -37.69 -26.20 28.28
CA ARG A 13 -38.67 -25.77 27.31
C ARG A 13 -38.28 -24.59 26.42
N THR A 14 -38.47 -24.86 25.14
CA THR A 14 -38.83 -23.97 24.03
C THR A 14 -39.87 -22.90 24.39
N CYS A 15 -39.56 -21.64 24.08
CA CYS A 15 -40.55 -20.62 23.76
C CYS A 15 -40.14 -19.95 22.43
N PHE A 16 -40.76 -20.40 21.34
CA PHE A 16 -40.82 -19.70 20.07
C PHE A 16 -41.73 -18.46 20.23
N HIS A 17 -41.25 -17.29 19.82
CA HIS A 17 -42.11 -16.19 19.41
C HIS A 17 -41.50 -15.53 18.16
N PRO A 18 -42.27 -15.37 17.07
CA PRO A 18 -41.78 -14.77 15.83
C PRO A 18 -42.04 -13.26 15.82
N ASN A 19 -41.32 -12.57 14.93
CA ASN A 19 -41.57 -11.21 14.43
C ASN A 19 -41.14 -10.04 15.33
N PHE A 20 -39.93 -9.52 15.09
CA PHE A 20 -39.66 -8.08 15.22
C PHE A 20 -38.63 -7.66 14.16
N PHE A 21 -39.14 -7.21 13.01
CA PHE A 21 -38.38 -6.47 12.01
C PHE A 21 -38.13 -5.03 12.54
N PRO A 22 -36.90 -4.51 12.60
CA PRO A 22 -36.71 -3.08 12.70
C PRO A 22 -36.95 -2.45 11.32
N ARG A 23 -38.08 -1.74 11.20
CA ARG A 23 -38.37 -0.81 10.10
C ARG A 23 -37.22 0.21 9.99
N VAL A 24 -36.59 0.24 8.82
CA VAL A 24 -35.77 1.39 8.37
C VAL A 24 -36.71 2.59 8.28
N ARG A 25 -36.53 3.58 9.16
CA ARG A 25 -37.25 4.85 9.10
C ARG A 25 -36.39 5.86 8.35
N CYS A 26 -36.73 6.09 7.10
CA CYS A 26 -36.28 7.24 6.33
C CYS A 26 -36.77 8.51 7.05
N TYR A 27 -35.84 9.41 7.40
CA TYR A 27 -36.19 10.77 7.80
C TYR A 27 -36.07 11.68 6.58
N SER A 28 -37.23 12.15 6.12
CA SER A 28 -37.38 13.26 5.19
C SER A 28 -37.02 14.58 5.86
N LYS A 29 -36.26 15.37 5.12
CA LYS A 29 -35.94 16.79 5.28
C LYS A 29 -37.23 17.63 5.33
N SER A 30 -37.35 18.56 6.28
CA SER A 30 -37.98 19.90 6.11
C SER A 30 -37.88 20.76 7.37
N GLN A 31 -37.24 21.93 7.16
CA GLN A 31 -37.56 23.28 7.64
C GLN A 31 -37.48 23.69 9.12
N GLU A 32 -36.54 24.62 9.34
CA GLU A 32 -36.66 25.96 9.96
C GLU A 32 -37.36 26.13 11.31
N GLY A 33 -36.61 26.74 12.23
CA GLY A 33 -37.07 27.21 13.53
C GLY A 33 -35.90 27.77 14.33
N ASP A 34 -35.70 29.08 14.21
CA ASP A 34 -34.72 29.90 14.90
C ASP A 34 -34.76 29.77 16.44
N ALA A 35 -33.58 29.73 17.05
CA ALA A 35 -33.40 30.03 18.47
C ALA A 35 -32.06 30.77 18.69
N ALA A 36 -32.19 32.09 18.72
CA ALA A 36 -31.36 33.11 19.35
C ALA A 36 -30.06 32.66 20.05
N ASP A 37 -28.93 33.18 19.57
CA ASP A 37 -27.82 33.56 20.44
C ASP A 37 -27.58 35.08 20.33
N LYS A 38 -27.42 35.72 21.48
CA LYS A 38 -27.33 37.16 21.66
C LYS A 38 -25.86 37.56 21.70
N THR A 39 -25.40 38.32 20.71
CA THR A 39 -24.29 39.28 20.85
C THR A 39 -24.27 40.18 19.63
N GLU A 40 -24.93 41.32 19.72
CA GLU A 40 -24.56 42.51 18.94
C GLU A 40 -24.39 43.66 19.92
N GLN A 41 -23.24 44.31 19.80
CA GLN A 41 -22.92 45.72 20.06
C GLN A 41 -21.55 45.80 20.71
N ASP A 42 -20.52 45.82 19.86
CA ASP A 42 -19.46 46.82 19.96
C ASP A 42 -18.64 46.83 18.65
N GLU A 43 -18.33 48.04 18.18
CA GLU A 43 -17.34 48.39 17.14
C GLU A 43 -17.74 48.45 15.64
N ASN A 44 -18.78 49.23 15.31
CA ASN A 44 -18.76 50.02 14.06
C ASN A 44 -18.14 51.39 14.34
N SER A 45 -16.80 51.46 14.39
CA SER A 45 -16.13 52.74 14.68
C SER A 45 -16.39 53.77 13.57
N ALA A 46 -16.61 55.03 13.94
CA ALA A 46 -16.85 56.13 13.01
C ALA A 46 -15.71 56.34 11.99
N LEU A 47 -14.49 55.89 12.31
CA LEU A 47 -13.35 55.90 11.40
C LEU A 47 -13.49 54.85 10.30
N VAL A 48 -13.97 53.65 10.63
CA VAL A 48 -14.23 52.59 9.64
C VAL A 48 -15.29 53.07 8.65
N GLN A 49 -16.36 53.71 9.13
CA GLN A 49 -17.38 54.31 8.27
C GLN A 49 -16.82 55.42 7.36
N ARG A 50 -15.88 56.23 7.87
CA ARG A 50 -15.24 57.27 7.06
C ARG A 50 -14.29 56.68 6.01
N PHE A 51 -13.57 55.62 6.35
CA PHE A 51 -12.70 54.92 5.40
C PHE A 51 -13.50 54.19 4.32
N THR A 52 -14.63 53.56 4.65
CA THR A 52 -15.52 52.96 3.66
C THR A 52 -16.09 54.01 2.71
N GLN A 53 -16.46 55.19 3.23
CA GLN A 53 -16.98 56.28 2.41
C GLN A 53 -15.91 56.88 1.47
N ILE A 54 -14.66 56.98 1.93
CA ILE A 54 -13.52 57.40 1.09
C ILE A 54 -13.26 56.34 0.00
N LEU A 55 -13.33 55.04 0.34
CA LEU A 55 -13.17 53.95 -0.62
C LEU A 55 -14.29 53.96 -1.67
N GLU A 56 -15.55 54.11 -1.27
CA GLU A 56 -16.66 54.26 -2.22
C GLU A 56 -16.45 55.45 -3.16
N SER A 57 -16.06 56.62 -2.63
CA SER A 57 -15.79 57.81 -3.46
C SER A 57 -14.59 57.65 -4.41
N GLN A 58 -13.62 56.80 -4.06
CA GLN A 58 -12.48 56.47 -4.92
C GLN A 58 -12.87 55.45 -5.98
N VAL A 59 -13.70 54.45 -5.64
CA VAL A 59 -14.24 53.46 -6.60
C VAL A 59 -15.11 54.14 -7.66
N ASP A 60 -15.93 55.11 -7.26
CA ASP A 60 -16.77 55.88 -8.18
C ASP A 60 -15.97 56.87 -9.05
N ASN A 61 -14.84 57.40 -8.55
CA ASN A 61 -13.94 58.27 -9.32
C ASN A 61 -12.90 57.48 -10.14
N SER A 62 -12.57 56.24 -9.76
CA SER A 62 -11.73 55.32 -10.53
C SER A 62 -12.54 54.58 -11.58
N GLY A 63 -13.34 55.32 -12.35
CA GLY A 63 -14.00 54.86 -13.57
C GLY A 63 -13.01 54.52 -14.69
N SER A 64 -12.04 53.65 -14.41
CA SER A 64 -11.21 52.98 -15.41
C SER A 64 -11.95 51.78 -15.95
N SER A 65 -13.08 52.02 -16.64
CA SER A 65 -13.40 51.16 -17.77
C SER A 65 -12.24 51.32 -18.75
N SER A 66 -11.64 50.19 -19.14
CA SER A 66 -10.51 50.23 -20.07
C SER A 66 -10.97 50.92 -21.36
N LEU A 67 -10.06 51.51 -22.15
CA LEU A 67 -10.43 52.19 -23.41
C LEU A 67 -11.25 51.27 -24.34
N VAL A 68 -11.06 49.95 -24.21
CA VAL A 68 -11.80 48.89 -24.90
C VAL A 68 -13.26 48.76 -24.44
N ASP A 69 -13.57 49.06 -23.17
CA ASP A 69 -14.93 48.97 -22.62
C ASP A 69 -15.81 50.18 -22.96
N ARG A 70 -15.19 51.33 -23.31
CA ARG A 70 -15.90 52.56 -23.65
C ARG A 70 -16.42 52.57 -25.08
N ASP A 71 -15.66 51.98 -25.99
CA ASP A 71 -16.01 51.92 -27.40
C ASP A 71 -16.60 50.54 -27.75
N GLU A 72 -17.89 50.51 -28.09
CA GLU A 72 -18.60 49.27 -28.45
C GLU A 72 -17.92 48.50 -29.58
N ASP A 73 -17.33 49.19 -30.55
CA ASP A 73 -16.72 48.55 -31.71
C ASP A 73 -15.36 47.94 -31.37
N LEU A 74 -14.58 48.58 -30.49
CA LEU A 74 -13.35 48.00 -29.97
C LEU A 74 -13.65 46.79 -29.09
N LYS A 75 -14.74 46.84 -28.31
CA LYS A 75 -15.23 45.69 -27.54
C LYS A 75 -15.60 44.51 -28.45
N LYS A 76 -16.33 44.76 -29.55
CA LYS A 76 -16.68 43.72 -30.54
C LYS A 76 -15.42 43.10 -31.18
N ILE A 77 -14.42 43.91 -31.54
CA ILE A 77 -13.14 43.44 -32.11
C ILE A 77 -12.35 42.64 -31.08
N TYR A 78 -12.32 43.09 -29.83
CA TYR A 78 -11.67 42.38 -28.73
C TYR A 78 -12.36 41.04 -28.46
N ASP A 79 -13.69 41.02 -28.42
CA ASP A 79 -14.47 39.82 -28.20
C ASP A 79 -14.34 38.82 -29.35
N THR A 80 -14.16 39.26 -30.59
CA THR A 80 -13.97 38.37 -31.75
C THR A 80 -12.56 37.80 -31.85
N HIS A 81 -11.52 38.57 -31.53
CA HIS A 81 -10.13 38.16 -31.80
C HIS A 81 -9.30 37.82 -30.55
N TYR A 82 -9.60 38.42 -29.41
CA TYR A 82 -8.76 38.34 -28.20
C TYR A 82 -9.42 37.54 -27.08
N SER A 83 -10.74 37.64 -26.92
CA SER A 83 -11.47 36.82 -25.94
C SER A 83 -11.34 35.34 -26.26
N GLU A 84 -11.28 34.51 -25.21
CA GLU A 84 -11.16 33.06 -25.34
C GLU A 84 -12.37 32.46 -26.06
N SER A 85 -13.56 33.02 -25.81
CA SER A 85 -14.80 32.69 -26.52
C SER A 85 -14.77 33.07 -28.01
N GLY A 86 -14.13 34.18 -28.36
CA GLY A 86 -13.95 34.65 -29.74
C GLY A 86 -13.05 33.73 -30.55
N LYS A 87 -11.93 33.31 -29.95
CA LYS A 87 -11.00 32.35 -30.57
C LYS A 87 -11.67 31.00 -30.83
N GLN A 88 -12.49 30.53 -29.89
CA GLN A 88 -13.30 29.31 -30.06
C GLN A 88 -14.32 29.47 -31.20
N ARG A 89 -15.06 30.58 -31.26
CA ARG A 89 -16.00 30.86 -32.36
C ARG A 89 -15.30 30.94 -33.72
N ALA A 90 -14.14 31.58 -33.79
CA ALA A 90 -13.35 31.66 -35.02
C ALA A 90 -12.84 30.28 -35.47
N TYR A 91 -12.43 29.43 -34.51
CA TYR A 91 -12.06 28.04 -34.77
C TYR A 91 -13.25 27.23 -35.28
N ASP A 92 -14.41 27.31 -34.63
CA ASP A 92 -15.63 26.59 -35.01
C ASP A 92 -16.12 26.99 -36.41
N LEU A 93 -16.00 28.28 -36.76
CA LEU A 93 -16.31 28.78 -38.11
C LEU A 93 -15.32 28.23 -39.15
N LYS A 94 -14.02 28.23 -38.82
CA LYS A 94 -12.98 27.73 -39.72
C LYS A 94 -13.11 26.23 -39.99
N TYR A 95 -13.45 25.45 -38.96
CA TYR A 95 -13.51 23.99 -39.00
C TYR A 95 -14.94 23.43 -38.98
N GLN A 96 -15.92 24.23 -39.39
CA GLN A 96 -17.34 23.87 -39.31
C GLN A 96 -17.66 22.55 -40.04
N LYS A 97 -17.01 22.32 -41.19
CA LYS A 97 -17.21 21.12 -42.02
C LYS A 97 -16.62 19.89 -41.35
N GLU A 98 -15.39 19.97 -40.85
CA GLU A 98 -14.72 18.86 -40.16
C GLU A 98 -15.42 18.51 -38.85
N LEU A 99 -15.84 19.52 -38.07
CA LEU A 99 -16.61 19.31 -36.84
C LEU A 99 -17.97 18.69 -37.13
N GLY A 100 -18.62 19.07 -38.24
CA GLY A 100 -19.86 18.45 -38.70
C GLY A 100 -19.69 16.98 -39.09
N LEU A 101 -18.59 16.64 -39.77
CA LEU A 101 -18.24 15.26 -40.12
C LEU A 101 -17.98 14.43 -38.86
N LEU A 102 -17.15 14.92 -37.94
CA LEU A 102 -16.86 14.27 -36.65
C LEU A 102 -18.15 13.98 -35.84
N LYS A 103 -19.09 14.93 -35.82
CA LYS A 103 -20.37 14.77 -35.10
C LYS A 103 -21.35 13.82 -35.79
N SER A 104 -21.30 13.69 -37.11
CA SER A 104 -22.27 12.91 -37.91
C SER A 104 -21.81 11.49 -38.24
N GLU A 105 -20.50 11.21 -38.14
CA GLU A 105 -19.95 9.90 -38.52
C GLU A 105 -20.28 8.81 -37.50
N ARG A 106 -21.27 7.97 -37.83
CA ARG A 106 -21.54 6.71 -37.13
C ARG A 106 -20.36 5.73 -37.18
N LEU A 107 -19.46 5.84 -38.17
CA LEU A 107 -18.33 4.93 -38.38
C LEU A 107 -17.25 5.08 -37.30
N LEU A 108 -17.07 6.29 -36.75
CA LEU A 108 -16.14 6.54 -35.65
C LEU A 108 -16.62 5.88 -34.33
N SER A 109 -17.93 5.65 -34.18
CA SER A 109 -18.51 4.98 -33.01
C SER A 109 -18.18 3.49 -32.92
N GLY A 110 -17.83 2.85 -34.05
CA GLY A 110 -17.60 1.40 -34.15
C GLY A 110 -16.21 0.94 -33.71
N THR A 111 -15.20 1.81 -33.77
CA THR A 111 -13.84 1.50 -33.31
C THR A 111 -13.52 2.28 -32.04
N LYS A 112 -13.15 1.57 -30.96
CA LYS A 112 -12.93 2.17 -29.63
C LYS A 112 -11.92 3.33 -29.65
N GLY A 113 -10.90 3.25 -30.52
CA GLY A 113 -9.89 4.30 -30.69
C GLY A 113 -10.42 5.55 -31.41
N ALA A 114 -11.19 5.38 -32.49
CA ALA A 114 -11.74 6.51 -33.24
C ALA A 114 -12.85 7.23 -32.46
N LYS A 115 -13.67 6.49 -31.69
CA LYS A 115 -14.67 7.08 -30.79
C LYS A 115 -14.03 7.95 -29.73
N SER A 116 -12.94 7.49 -29.12
CA SER A 116 -12.22 8.27 -28.11
C SER A 116 -11.60 9.55 -28.70
N ALA A 117 -11.09 9.50 -29.93
CA ALA A 117 -10.53 10.65 -30.61
C ALA A 117 -11.60 11.67 -31.02
N ALA A 118 -12.75 11.20 -31.51
CA ALA A 118 -13.90 12.04 -31.83
C ALA A 118 -14.51 12.68 -30.57
N ASP A 119 -14.67 11.90 -29.49
CA ASP A 119 -15.12 12.40 -28.19
C ASP A 119 -14.14 13.44 -27.63
N LEU A 120 -12.83 13.28 -27.82
CA LEU A 120 -11.82 14.25 -27.34
C LEU A 120 -11.85 15.55 -28.16
N ALA A 121 -12.00 15.46 -29.48
CA ALA A 121 -12.04 16.61 -30.36
C ALA A 121 -13.35 17.43 -30.23
N GLY A 122 -14.45 16.78 -29.82
CA GLY A 122 -15.75 17.44 -29.63
C GLY A 122 -16.00 17.96 -28.21
N ARG A 123 -15.11 17.70 -27.25
CA ARG A 123 -15.24 18.18 -25.87
C ARG A 123 -14.89 19.66 -25.77
N GLN A 124 -15.55 20.34 -24.85
CA GLN A 124 -15.15 21.69 -24.46
C GLN A 124 -13.72 21.67 -23.88
N PRO A 125 -12.89 22.67 -24.18
CA PRO A 125 -11.62 22.85 -23.49
C PRO A 125 -11.85 22.92 -21.97
N TRP A 126 -10.89 22.38 -21.21
CA TRP A 126 -10.97 22.38 -19.75
C TRP A 126 -10.96 23.82 -19.20
N ASP A 127 -12.04 24.23 -18.54
CA ASP A 127 -12.22 25.57 -17.97
C ASP A 127 -12.02 25.59 -16.42
N GLY A 128 -11.28 24.61 -15.88
CA GLY A 128 -11.05 24.50 -14.44
C GLY A 128 -12.17 23.82 -13.65
N ASN A 129 -13.39 23.78 -14.20
CA ASN A 129 -14.55 23.19 -13.55
C ASN A 129 -15.09 22.01 -14.38
N GLU A 130 -15.04 20.79 -13.85
CA GLU A 130 -15.61 19.61 -14.51
C GLU A 130 -17.13 19.54 -14.28
N THR A 131 -17.88 19.12 -15.30
CA THR A 131 -19.31 18.83 -15.09
C THR A 131 -19.49 17.54 -14.27
N PRO A 132 -20.51 17.44 -13.39
CA PRO A 132 -20.73 16.22 -12.60
C PRO A 132 -20.87 14.94 -13.45
N LEU A 133 -21.39 15.09 -14.67
CA LEU A 133 -21.51 14.00 -15.64
C LEU A 133 -20.14 13.53 -16.14
N GLU A 134 -19.22 14.46 -16.44
CA GLU A 134 -17.87 14.11 -16.86
C GLU A 134 -17.05 13.52 -15.72
N THR A 135 -17.17 14.06 -14.50
CA THR A 135 -16.52 13.51 -13.31
C THR A 135 -16.97 12.08 -13.05
N SER A 136 -18.29 11.81 -13.09
CA SER A 136 -18.81 10.44 -12.93
C SER A 136 -18.38 9.48 -14.04
N ARG A 137 -18.31 9.94 -15.30
CA ARG A 137 -17.80 9.14 -16.42
C ARG A 137 -16.31 8.81 -16.24
N ARG A 138 -15.50 9.77 -15.79
CA ARG A 138 -14.07 9.57 -15.51
C ARG A 138 -13.87 8.59 -14.35
N MET A 139 -14.64 8.74 -13.27
CA MET A 139 -14.63 7.78 -12.15
C MET A 139 -15.00 6.37 -12.62
N LEU A 140 -15.96 6.24 -13.54
CA LEU A 140 -16.32 4.95 -14.11
C LEU A 140 -15.19 4.37 -14.98
N GLU A 141 -14.58 5.17 -15.86
CA GLU A 141 -13.47 4.77 -16.73
C GLU A 141 -12.23 4.36 -15.91
N ASP A 142 -11.91 5.09 -14.84
CA ASP A 142 -10.79 4.81 -13.92
C ASP A 142 -11.06 3.61 -13.01
N SER A 143 -12.32 3.37 -12.60
CA SER A 143 -12.70 2.23 -11.75
C SER A 143 -12.58 0.88 -12.46
N THR A 144 -12.61 0.85 -13.79
CA THR A 144 -12.53 -0.40 -14.55
C THR A 144 -11.07 -0.75 -14.90
N PRO A 145 -10.51 -1.85 -14.36
CA PRO A 145 -9.18 -2.27 -14.74
C PRO A 145 -9.15 -2.61 -16.23
N LYS A 146 -8.24 -1.96 -16.98
CA LYS A 146 -8.08 -2.18 -18.42
C LYS A 146 -7.76 -3.66 -18.66
N LEU A 147 -8.73 -4.41 -19.19
CA LEU A 147 -8.52 -5.79 -19.60
C LEU A 147 -7.34 -5.83 -20.58
N LYS A 148 -6.28 -6.59 -20.23
CA LYS A 148 -5.22 -6.92 -21.18
C LYS A 148 -5.84 -7.76 -22.29
N VAL A 149 -6.31 -7.10 -23.35
CA VAL A 149 -6.84 -7.81 -24.51
C VAL A 149 -5.69 -8.63 -25.07
N PRO A 150 -5.78 -9.98 -25.08
CA PRO A 150 -4.78 -10.79 -25.77
C PRO A 150 -4.77 -10.29 -27.21
N LYS A 151 -3.59 -10.00 -27.76
CA LYS A 151 -3.44 -9.67 -29.18
C LYS A 151 -4.17 -10.77 -29.95
N ARG A 152 -5.36 -10.45 -30.48
CA ARG A 152 -6.12 -11.39 -31.29
C ARG A 152 -5.20 -11.74 -32.45
N LYS A 153 -4.70 -12.97 -32.47
CA LYS A 153 -4.15 -13.55 -33.69
C LYS A 153 -5.30 -13.48 -34.68
N THR A 154 -5.23 -12.57 -35.64
CA THR A 154 -6.17 -12.61 -36.76
C THR A 154 -6.09 -14.01 -37.35
N PRO A 155 -7.24 -14.65 -37.66
CA PRO A 155 -7.20 -15.94 -38.31
C PRO A 155 -6.35 -15.83 -39.58
N PRO A 156 -5.51 -16.83 -39.89
CA PRO A 156 -4.64 -16.77 -41.05
C PRO A 156 -5.50 -16.53 -42.30
N PRO A 157 -5.04 -15.67 -43.24
CA PRO A 157 -5.79 -15.38 -44.44
C PRO A 157 -6.14 -16.68 -45.17
N ALA A 158 -7.32 -16.70 -45.78
CA ALA A 158 -7.81 -17.88 -46.49
C ALA A 158 -6.77 -18.35 -47.53
N PRO A 159 -6.68 -19.66 -47.83
CA PRO A 159 -5.62 -20.21 -48.68
C PRO A 159 -5.48 -19.52 -50.04
N HIS A 160 -6.60 -19.10 -50.66
CA HIS A 160 -6.58 -18.39 -51.93
C HIS A 160 -5.96 -16.98 -51.83
N VAL A 161 -6.22 -16.26 -50.74
CA VAL A 161 -5.63 -14.94 -50.46
C VAL A 161 -4.13 -15.11 -50.25
N ARG A 162 -3.70 -16.13 -49.51
CA ARG A 162 -2.27 -16.44 -49.32
C ARG A 162 -1.53 -16.72 -50.64
N VAL A 163 -2.17 -17.44 -51.55
CA VAL A 163 -1.59 -17.78 -52.86
C VAL A 163 -1.54 -16.55 -53.77
N ALA A 164 -2.57 -15.69 -53.72
CA ALA A 164 -2.58 -14.42 -54.43
C ALA A 164 -1.47 -13.48 -53.91
N ASP A 165 -1.38 -13.30 -52.58
CA ASP A 165 -0.33 -12.49 -51.94
C ASP A 165 1.07 -13.02 -52.26
N ALA A 166 1.27 -14.35 -52.23
CA ALA A 166 2.55 -14.95 -52.59
C ALA A 166 2.89 -14.75 -54.08
N ARG A 167 1.88 -14.81 -54.96
CA ARG A 167 2.06 -14.57 -56.40
C ARG A 167 2.41 -13.10 -56.65
N GLU A 168 1.70 -12.17 -56.04
CA GLU A 168 2.00 -10.73 -56.13
C GLU A 168 3.38 -10.40 -55.56
N ALA A 169 3.73 -10.94 -54.39
CA ALA A 169 5.07 -10.77 -53.80
C ALA A 169 6.19 -11.36 -54.68
N SER A 170 5.93 -12.47 -55.38
CA SER A 170 6.88 -13.05 -56.34
C SER A 170 7.04 -12.20 -57.60
N ILE A 171 5.96 -11.53 -58.05
CA ILE A 171 6.00 -10.60 -59.17
C ILE A 171 6.80 -9.37 -58.79
N ASP A 172 6.61 -8.82 -57.59
CA ASP A 172 7.40 -7.69 -57.08
C ASP A 172 8.89 -8.03 -56.94
N TYR A 173 9.23 -9.26 -56.52
CA TYR A 173 10.62 -9.74 -56.51
C TYR A 173 11.21 -9.85 -57.91
N LYS A 174 10.42 -10.32 -58.89
CA LYS A 174 10.86 -10.48 -60.28
C LYS A 174 10.97 -9.16 -61.03
N MET A 175 10.16 -8.17 -60.67
CA MET A 175 10.20 -6.81 -61.24
C MET A 175 11.29 -5.92 -60.63
N GLY A 176 12.07 -6.41 -59.65
CA GLY A 176 13.27 -5.72 -59.18
C GLY A 176 13.02 -4.28 -58.72
N LYS A 177 11.87 -3.99 -58.11
CA LYS A 177 11.64 -2.67 -57.50
C LYS A 177 12.72 -2.47 -56.42
N PRO A 178 13.50 -1.38 -56.44
CA PRO A 178 14.45 -1.09 -55.39
C PRO A 178 13.66 -0.94 -54.08
N LYS A 179 13.82 -1.90 -53.17
CA LYS A 179 13.30 -1.77 -51.81
C LYS A 179 14.31 -0.93 -51.05
N ASP A 180 13.86 0.19 -50.49
CA ASP A 180 14.65 1.08 -49.65
C ASP A 180 15.60 0.29 -48.73
N ASP A 181 16.91 0.50 -48.87
CA ASP A 181 17.95 -0.22 -48.13
C ASP A 181 17.77 -0.07 -46.60
N GLY A 182 17.12 1.01 -46.15
CA GLY A 182 16.76 1.22 -44.75
C GLY A 182 15.79 0.18 -44.18
N PHE A 183 14.97 -0.49 -45.01
CA PHE A 183 14.08 -1.55 -44.52
C PHE A 183 14.83 -2.85 -44.21
N ARG A 184 15.90 -3.13 -44.97
CA ARG A 184 16.76 -4.30 -44.75
C ARG A 184 17.65 -4.11 -43.52
N GLU A 185 18.13 -2.89 -43.29
CA GLU A 185 18.86 -2.53 -42.07
C GLU A 185 17.94 -2.52 -40.84
N MET A 186 16.73 -1.98 -40.92
CA MET A 186 15.75 -2.06 -39.83
C MET A 186 15.33 -3.50 -39.50
N TYR A 187 15.25 -4.40 -40.49
CA TYR A 187 14.99 -5.82 -40.21
C TYR A 187 16.17 -6.50 -39.54
N LYS A 188 17.40 -6.14 -39.93
CA LYS A 188 18.61 -6.62 -39.28
C LYS A 188 18.66 -6.13 -37.83
N GLU A 189 18.37 -4.86 -37.57
CA GLU A 189 18.30 -4.31 -36.21
C GLU A 189 17.12 -4.82 -35.39
N ARG A 190 15.98 -5.14 -36.01
CA ARG A 190 14.80 -5.66 -35.31
C ARG A 190 14.85 -7.16 -35.03
N LEU A 191 15.54 -7.94 -35.87
CA LEU A 191 15.79 -9.37 -35.64
C LEU A 191 17.02 -9.63 -34.76
N LEU A 192 18.06 -8.79 -34.85
CA LEU A 192 19.30 -8.99 -34.09
C LEU A 192 19.44 -8.06 -32.86
N GLY A 193 18.78 -6.90 -32.85
CA GLY A 193 18.80 -5.95 -31.72
C GLY A 193 20.20 -5.43 -31.33
N PRO A 194 20.31 -4.36 -30.52
CA PRO A 194 21.59 -3.93 -29.95
C PRO A 194 22.27 -4.95 -29.01
N SER A 195 21.61 -6.08 -28.69
CA SER A 195 22.06 -7.02 -27.67
C SER A 195 23.07 -8.08 -28.15
N MET A 196 23.35 -8.19 -29.45
CA MET A 196 24.43 -9.06 -29.93
C MET A 196 25.84 -8.49 -29.67
N LEU A 197 25.95 -7.22 -29.25
CA LEU A 197 27.24 -6.62 -28.88
C LEU A 197 27.61 -6.83 -27.41
N LEU A 198 26.73 -7.40 -26.57
CA LEU A 198 27.02 -7.67 -25.16
C LEU A 198 26.93 -9.17 -24.84
N GLY A 199 28.04 -9.87 -25.10
CA GLY A 199 28.45 -11.09 -24.40
C GLY A 199 27.88 -12.43 -24.92
N PRO A 200 28.63 -13.54 -24.76
CA PRO A 200 28.28 -14.87 -25.28
C PRO A 200 27.14 -15.58 -24.52
N SER A 201 26.27 -14.86 -23.80
CA SER A 201 25.28 -15.43 -22.88
C SER A 201 23.83 -14.99 -23.10
N SER A 202 23.48 -14.33 -24.21
CA SER A 202 22.07 -13.96 -24.46
C SER A 202 21.34 -15.02 -25.31
N GLN A 203 20.36 -15.63 -24.66
CA GLN A 203 19.60 -16.79 -25.08
C GLN A 203 18.45 -16.39 -26.00
N MET A 204 18.24 -17.14 -27.09
CA MET A 204 17.00 -17.15 -27.86
C MET A 204 16.04 -18.17 -27.21
N PRO A 205 14.96 -17.79 -26.50
CA PRO A 205 14.32 -18.71 -25.54
C PRO A 205 13.16 -19.54 -26.08
N LEU A 206 12.54 -19.20 -27.22
CA LEU A 206 11.29 -19.87 -27.61
C LEU A 206 11.46 -21.11 -28.50
N ASN A 207 12.41 -21.11 -29.46
CA ASN A 207 12.56 -22.22 -30.41
C ASN A 207 13.72 -23.17 -30.04
N PHE A 208 14.70 -22.70 -29.27
CA PHE A 208 15.80 -23.54 -28.80
C PHE A 208 15.30 -24.53 -27.75
N THR A 209 14.45 -24.07 -26.83
CA THR A 209 13.86 -24.91 -25.78
C THR A 209 12.99 -26.02 -26.37
N SER A 210 12.22 -25.74 -27.43
CA SER A 210 11.41 -26.77 -28.11
C SER A 210 12.29 -27.79 -28.83
N MET A 211 13.30 -27.36 -29.60
CA MET A 211 14.22 -28.30 -30.27
C MET A 211 15.02 -29.15 -29.28
N VAL A 212 15.48 -28.57 -28.17
CA VAL A 212 16.19 -29.32 -27.12
C VAL A 212 15.25 -30.29 -26.41
N ALA A 213 13.99 -29.90 -26.17
CA ALA A 213 12.99 -30.80 -25.62
C ALA A 213 12.68 -31.96 -26.57
N ASP A 214 12.46 -31.69 -27.85
CA ASP A 214 12.16 -32.72 -28.86
C ASP A 214 13.33 -33.69 -29.05
N ALA A 215 14.57 -33.19 -29.05
CA ALA A 215 15.77 -34.03 -29.12
C ALA A 215 15.89 -34.95 -27.90
N LYS A 216 15.61 -34.43 -26.69
CA LYS A 216 15.60 -35.21 -25.45
C LYS A 216 14.45 -36.22 -25.37
N ILE A 217 13.30 -35.88 -25.95
CA ILE A 217 12.15 -36.79 -26.02
C ILE A 217 12.49 -37.95 -26.96
N ASN A 218 13.00 -37.66 -28.15
CA ASN A 218 13.38 -38.69 -29.13
C ASN A 218 14.54 -39.57 -28.65
N SER A 219 15.48 -39.05 -27.85
CA SER A 219 16.56 -39.86 -27.29
C SER A 219 16.10 -40.83 -26.20
N ASN A 220 15.01 -40.51 -25.48
CA ASN A 220 14.51 -41.30 -24.36
C ASN A 220 13.33 -42.21 -24.70
N ILE A 221 12.69 -42.02 -25.87
CA ILE A 221 11.66 -42.93 -26.38
C ILE A 221 12.32 -44.15 -27.02
N ASP A 222 11.83 -45.33 -26.67
CA ASP A 222 12.13 -46.53 -27.43
C ASP A 222 11.17 -46.64 -28.61
N HIS A 223 11.66 -46.37 -29.83
CA HIS A 223 10.86 -46.32 -31.06
C HIS A 223 10.15 -47.65 -31.41
N SER A 224 10.58 -48.76 -30.83
CA SER A 224 9.98 -50.08 -31.05
C SER A 224 8.71 -50.30 -30.22
N THR A 225 8.67 -49.79 -28.98
CA THR A 225 7.57 -49.96 -28.03
C THR A 225 6.74 -48.69 -27.84
N GLY A 226 7.28 -47.53 -28.27
CA GLY A 226 6.71 -46.21 -28.04
C GLY A 226 6.75 -45.76 -26.57
N GLN A 227 7.37 -46.54 -25.68
CA GLN A 227 7.51 -46.22 -24.26
C GLN A 227 8.86 -45.54 -24.00
N PHE A 228 8.92 -44.69 -22.98
CA PHE A 228 10.19 -44.12 -22.55
C PHE A 228 10.99 -45.20 -21.81
N ARG A 229 12.30 -45.25 -22.10
CA ARG A 229 13.22 -46.29 -21.58
C ARG A 229 13.32 -46.25 -20.05
N ASP A 230 13.25 -45.05 -19.48
CA ASP A 230 13.32 -44.83 -18.03
C ASP A 230 11.93 -44.87 -17.38
N LYS A 231 11.47 -46.09 -17.06
CA LYS A 231 10.20 -46.31 -16.35
C LYS A 231 10.17 -45.67 -14.97
N GLU A 232 11.32 -45.57 -14.30
CA GLU A 232 11.46 -44.90 -13.00
C GLU A 232 11.22 -43.38 -13.10
N ASP A 233 11.73 -42.73 -14.14
CA ASP A 233 11.46 -41.31 -14.39
C ASP A 233 10.03 -41.08 -14.84
N MET A 234 9.44 -42.02 -15.60
CA MET A 234 8.02 -41.96 -15.91
C MET A 234 7.11 -42.08 -14.69
N SER A 235 7.54 -42.73 -13.62
CA SER A 235 6.82 -42.76 -12.34
C SER A 235 6.89 -41.44 -11.57
N LYS A 236 7.89 -40.59 -11.85
CA LYS A 236 7.98 -39.20 -11.36
C LYS A 236 7.16 -38.24 -12.22
N VAL A 237 7.11 -38.49 -13.54
CA VAL A 237 6.34 -37.68 -14.50
C VAL A 237 4.84 -37.96 -14.41
N ARG A 238 4.45 -39.20 -14.14
CA ARG A 238 3.06 -39.57 -13.86
C ARG A 238 2.75 -39.31 -12.39
N GLY A 239 1.63 -38.66 -12.12
CA GLY A 239 1.17 -38.48 -10.74
C GLY A 239 1.01 -39.82 -10.03
N LYS A 240 1.44 -39.91 -8.77
CA LYS A 240 1.19 -41.07 -7.93
C LYS A 240 -0.34 -41.27 -7.77
N PRO A 241 -0.83 -42.52 -7.72
CA PRO A 241 -2.22 -42.76 -7.35
C PRO A 241 -2.54 -42.05 -6.04
N LEU A 242 -3.69 -41.38 -5.96
CA LEU A 242 -4.11 -40.70 -4.75
C LEU A 242 -4.33 -41.75 -3.64
N ASP A 243 -3.88 -41.43 -2.43
CA ASP A 243 -4.01 -42.34 -1.29
C ASP A 243 -5.48 -42.68 -1.03
N ARG A 244 -5.74 -43.90 -0.56
CA ARG A 244 -7.10 -44.37 -0.29
C ARG A 244 -7.83 -43.48 0.72
N GLU A 245 -7.11 -42.92 1.69
CA GLU A 245 -7.65 -41.95 2.65
C GLU A 245 -8.00 -40.61 2.01
N HIS A 246 -7.18 -40.15 1.05
CA HIS A 246 -7.46 -38.94 0.27
C HIS A 246 -8.70 -39.11 -0.62
N LEU A 247 -8.90 -40.31 -1.17
CA LEU A 247 -10.10 -40.67 -1.94
C LEU A 247 -11.33 -40.84 -1.05
N ALA A 248 -11.18 -41.34 0.17
CA ALA A 248 -12.30 -41.46 1.13
C ALA A 248 -12.82 -40.08 1.56
N ASN A 249 -11.92 -39.10 1.70
CA ASN A 249 -12.26 -37.73 2.11
C ASN A 249 -12.44 -36.77 0.92
N CYS A 250 -12.37 -37.25 -0.33
CA CYS A 250 -12.45 -36.39 -1.52
C CYS A 250 -13.85 -35.78 -1.75
N THR A 251 -14.88 -36.29 -1.09
CA THR A 251 -16.22 -35.71 -1.16
C THR A 251 -16.34 -34.47 -0.27
N ASP A 252 -15.44 -34.30 0.69
CA ASP A 252 -15.48 -33.21 1.66
C ASP A 252 -14.72 -31.98 1.16
N THR A 253 -15.44 -30.88 0.95
CA THR A 253 -14.85 -29.58 0.56
C THR A 253 -13.92 -29.04 1.64
N ASN A 254 -14.24 -29.27 2.92
CA ASN A 254 -13.41 -28.87 4.07
C ASN A 254 -12.02 -29.53 4.06
N TYR A 255 -11.96 -30.80 3.64
CA TYR A 255 -10.71 -31.53 3.54
C TYR A 255 -9.79 -30.91 2.47
N TYR A 256 -10.33 -30.62 1.29
CA TYR A 256 -9.57 -29.96 0.23
C TYR A 256 -9.17 -28.53 0.58
N MET A 257 -10.05 -27.77 1.24
CA MET A 257 -9.73 -26.43 1.71
C MET A 257 -8.51 -26.47 2.65
N THR A 258 -8.50 -27.40 3.61
CA THR A 258 -7.38 -27.59 4.54
C THR A 258 -6.10 -27.97 3.81
N GLN A 259 -6.18 -28.83 2.80
CA GLN A 259 -5.01 -29.27 2.03
C GLN A 259 -4.45 -28.17 1.11
N ILE A 260 -5.32 -27.32 0.55
CA ILE A 260 -4.90 -26.13 -0.22
C ILE A 260 -4.19 -25.15 0.70
N LEU A 261 -4.76 -24.85 1.87
CA LEU A 261 -4.14 -23.97 2.87
C LEU A 261 -2.77 -24.51 3.31
N ASN A 262 -2.68 -25.80 3.60
CA ASN A 262 -1.40 -26.45 3.95
C ASN A 262 -0.38 -26.39 2.82
N ARG A 263 -0.79 -26.60 1.56
CA ARG A 263 0.11 -26.49 0.39
C ARG A 263 0.58 -25.07 0.13
N GLN A 264 -0.22 -24.08 0.49
CA GLN A 264 0.12 -22.67 0.36
C GLN A 264 0.87 -22.14 1.59
N GLU A 265 1.09 -22.99 2.60
CA GLU A 265 1.68 -22.61 3.90
C GLU A 265 0.92 -21.46 4.58
N VAL A 266 -0.39 -21.36 4.30
CA VAL A 266 -1.27 -20.32 4.85
C VAL A 266 -1.97 -20.87 6.08
N LEU A 267 -1.84 -20.16 7.20
CA LEU A 267 -2.56 -20.49 8.43
C LEU A 267 -4.06 -20.23 8.26
N PRO A 268 -4.94 -21.05 8.85
CA PRO A 268 -6.35 -20.74 8.94
C PRO A 268 -6.60 -19.35 9.55
N PRO A 269 -7.61 -18.59 9.06
CA PRO A 269 -7.84 -17.21 9.48
C PRO A 269 -7.96 -17.02 11.01
N TRP A 270 -8.58 -17.97 11.70
CA TRP A 270 -8.73 -17.91 13.16
C TRP A 270 -7.40 -18.07 13.91
N ILE A 271 -6.44 -18.85 13.38
CA ILE A 271 -5.11 -19.01 13.97
C ILE A 271 -4.29 -17.72 13.78
N GLU A 272 -4.43 -17.07 12.62
CA GLU A 272 -3.80 -15.76 12.39
C GLU A 272 -4.35 -14.70 13.36
N SER A 273 -5.68 -14.65 13.52
CA SER A 273 -6.34 -13.78 14.50
C SER A 273 -5.87 -14.08 15.93
N GLN A 274 -5.72 -15.37 16.29
CA GLN A 274 -5.20 -15.78 17.59
C GLN A 274 -3.81 -15.21 17.85
N GLN A 275 -2.89 -15.35 16.89
CA GLN A 275 -1.53 -14.84 17.01
C GLN A 275 -1.50 -13.30 17.07
N GLY A 276 -2.34 -12.63 16.29
CA GLY A 276 -2.49 -11.18 16.31
C GLY A 276 -2.89 -10.68 17.70
N ILE A 277 -3.94 -11.27 18.28
CA ILE A 277 -4.43 -10.92 19.63
C ILE A 277 -3.35 -11.18 20.69
N ASP A 278 -2.66 -12.31 20.64
CA ASP A 278 -1.62 -12.62 21.63
C ASP A 278 -0.45 -11.64 21.56
N ARG A 279 -0.04 -11.23 20.35
CA ARG A 279 0.98 -10.19 20.17
C ARG A 279 0.52 -8.85 20.70
N GLU A 280 -0.72 -8.45 20.42
CA GLU A 280 -1.27 -7.18 20.90
C GLU A 280 -1.42 -7.14 22.43
N ILE A 281 -1.90 -8.22 23.05
CA ILE A 281 -2.01 -8.35 24.51
C ILE A 281 -0.62 -8.26 25.14
N ASN A 282 0.38 -8.94 24.59
CA ASN A 282 1.74 -8.90 25.11
C ASN A 282 2.36 -7.51 24.96
N SER A 283 2.19 -6.86 23.81
CA SER A 283 2.65 -5.48 23.59
C SER A 283 2.01 -4.51 24.58
N PHE A 284 0.69 -4.62 24.79
CA PHE A 284 -0.04 -3.82 25.78
C PHE A 284 0.49 -4.04 27.21
N ARG A 285 0.75 -5.29 27.59
CA ARG A 285 1.31 -5.63 28.90
C ARG A 285 2.73 -5.10 29.08
N HIS A 286 3.59 -5.23 28.07
CA HIS A 286 4.94 -4.67 28.11
C HIS A 286 4.94 -3.15 28.23
N PHE A 287 4.03 -2.47 27.52
CA PHE A 287 3.85 -1.03 27.64
C PHE A 287 3.46 -0.64 29.08
N LEU A 288 2.46 -1.32 29.67
CA LEU A 288 2.06 -1.05 31.05
C LEU A 288 3.16 -1.33 32.06
N ASP A 289 3.88 -2.43 31.89
CA ASP A 289 4.99 -2.80 32.76
C ASP A 289 6.11 -1.72 32.68
N GLY A 290 6.39 -1.20 31.49
CA GLY A 290 7.34 -0.10 31.29
C GLY A 290 6.91 1.21 31.95
N GLU A 291 5.63 1.58 31.86
CA GLU A 291 5.10 2.79 32.51
C GLU A 291 5.11 2.67 34.04
N TRP A 292 4.75 1.50 34.58
CA TRP A 292 4.88 1.21 36.01
C TRP A 292 6.33 1.28 36.48
N PHE A 293 7.25 0.70 35.71
CA PHE A 293 8.67 0.72 36.03
C PHE A 293 9.20 2.16 36.06
N LYS A 294 8.87 2.99 35.07
CA LYS A 294 9.23 4.43 35.07
C LYS A 294 8.66 5.17 36.27
N TRP A 295 7.41 4.90 36.63
CA TRP A 295 6.77 5.52 37.80
C TRP A 295 7.51 5.17 39.10
N LEU A 296 7.81 3.88 39.30
CA LEU A 296 8.56 3.40 40.46
C LEU A 296 10.00 3.95 40.47
N LEU A 297 10.68 3.98 39.33
CA LEU A 297 12.01 4.56 39.20
C LEU A 297 12.03 6.04 39.58
N ASN A 298 11.06 6.84 39.11
CA ASN A 298 11.01 8.26 39.46
C ASN A 298 10.83 8.48 40.97
N ARG A 299 10.08 7.60 41.63
CA ARG A 299 9.95 7.60 43.09
C ARG A 299 11.26 7.25 43.79
N ILE A 300 11.97 6.22 43.32
CA ILE A 300 13.26 5.80 43.88
C ILE A 300 14.35 6.86 43.67
N LYS A 301 14.40 7.48 42.48
CA LYS A 301 15.34 8.56 42.16
C LYS A 301 15.23 9.77 43.11
N GLY A 302 14.04 10.02 43.65
CA GLY A 302 13.85 11.04 44.67
C GLY A 302 14.44 10.69 46.05
N GLU A 303 14.61 9.40 46.36
CA GLU A 303 15.07 8.90 47.67
C GLU A 303 16.54 8.43 47.66
N ALA A 304 17.06 7.98 46.50
CA ALA A 304 18.36 7.34 46.37
C ALA A 304 19.19 7.89 45.20
N SER A 305 20.51 8.02 45.41
CA SER A 305 21.47 8.48 44.39
C SER A 305 22.56 7.44 44.05
N THR A 306 22.88 6.52 44.96
CA THR A 306 23.91 5.48 44.77
C THR A 306 23.30 4.15 44.33
N ARG A 307 24.02 3.34 43.53
CA ARG A 307 23.60 2.01 43.08
C ARG A 307 23.03 1.12 44.20
N ASP A 308 23.75 1.01 45.31
CA ASP A 308 23.32 0.20 46.46
C ASP A 308 22.06 0.78 47.14
N ALA A 309 21.91 2.10 47.13
CA ALA A 309 20.72 2.77 47.63
C ALA A 309 19.50 2.53 46.72
N PHE A 310 19.68 2.49 45.40
CA PHE A 310 18.63 2.09 44.45
C PHE A 310 18.15 0.66 44.70
N LEU A 311 19.09 -0.27 44.93
CA LEU A 311 18.80 -1.65 45.29
C LEU A 311 18.07 -1.77 46.64
N ALA A 312 18.53 -1.03 47.66
CA ALA A 312 17.88 -1.01 48.97
C ALA A 312 16.45 -0.45 48.89
N ALA A 313 16.22 0.58 48.08
CA ALA A 313 14.88 1.12 47.84
C ALA A 313 13.98 0.14 47.06
N ALA A 314 14.51 -0.53 46.04
CA ALA A 314 13.78 -1.56 45.29
C ALA A 314 13.37 -2.75 46.17
N THR A 315 14.27 -3.24 47.03
CA THR A 315 13.99 -4.32 47.98
C THR A 315 12.95 -3.91 49.04
N LYS A 316 12.97 -2.64 49.49
CA LYS A 316 11.94 -2.06 50.38
C LYS A 316 10.56 -2.06 49.73
N ILE A 317 10.47 -1.68 48.45
CA ILE A 317 9.22 -1.70 47.67
C ILE A 317 8.71 -3.13 47.50
N LYS A 318 9.60 -4.09 47.19
CA LYS A 318 9.25 -5.50 47.04
C LYS A 318 8.74 -6.13 48.35
N ARG A 319 9.30 -5.74 49.50
CA ARG A 319 8.84 -6.18 50.83
C ARG A 319 7.48 -5.62 51.22
N SER A 320 7.15 -4.40 50.77
CA SER A 320 5.91 -3.70 51.11
C SER A 320 5.09 -3.31 49.86
N PRO A 321 4.54 -4.30 49.11
CA PRO A 321 3.89 -4.06 47.82
C PRO A 321 2.62 -3.21 47.94
N GLU A 322 1.86 -3.35 49.03
CA GLU A 322 0.59 -2.62 49.19
C GLU A 322 0.80 -1.11 49.44
N SER A 323 1.89 -0.72 50.09
CA SER A 323 2.21 0.69 50.35
C SER A 323 2.69 1.45 49.11
N CYS A 324 3.16 0.71 48.10
CA CYS A 324 3.75 1.27 46.89
C CYS A 324 2.80 1.17 45.68
N TYR A 325 1.63 0.53 45.85
CA TYR A 325 0.57 0.55 44.85
C TYR A 325 -0.11 1.92 44.85
N ASP A 326 0.17 2.70 43.81
CA ASP A 326 -0.29 4.07 43.71
C ASP A 326 -1.60 4.17 42.93
N LYS A 327 -2.60 4.81 43.54
CA LYS A 327 -3.90 5.08 42.90
C LYS A 327 -3.80 6.21 41.89
N GLU A 328 -2.87 7.16 42.06
CA GLU A 328 -2.71 8.30 41.16
C GLU A 328 -2.18 7.88 39.79
N PHE A 329 -1.26 6.92 39.75
CA PHE A 329 -0.84 6.29 38.51
C PHE A 329 -2.02 5.63 37.79
N CYS A 330 -2.84 4.88 38.54
CA CYS A 330 -4.00 4.20 38.00
C CYS A 330 -5.02 5.18 37.41
N THR A 331 -5.31 6.30 38.09
CA THR A 331 -6.26 7.31 37.58
C THR A 331 -5.74 7.99 36.32
N LYS A 332 -4.45 8.35 36.28
CA LYS A 332 -3.82 8.96 35.11
C LYS A 332 -3.85 8.04 33.89
N GLN A 333 -3.55 6.76 34.09
CA GLN A 333 -3.46 5.78 33.00
C GLN A 333 -4.78 5.09 32.67
N SER A 334 -5.80 5.25 33.52
CA SER A 334 -7.12 4.61 33.40
C SER A 334 -7.77 4.85 32.04
N ARG A 335 -7.75 6.09 31.52
CA ARG A 335 -8.37 6.41 30.24
C ARG A 335 -7.78 5.58 29.10
N TYR A 336 -6.45 5.53 29.01
CA TYR A 336 -5.76 4.75 27.98
C TYR A 336 -6.04 3.24 28.13
N VAL A 337 -5.91 2.72 29.35
CA VAL A 337 -6.12 1.28 29.62
C VAL A 337 -7.54 0.86 29.31
N ASN A 338 -8.54 1.66 29.70
CA ASN A 338 -9.93 1.35 29.41
C ASN A 338 -10.21 1.28 27.91
N GLU A 339 -9.73 2.24 27.13
CA GLU A 339 -9.92 2.22 25.68
C GLU A 339 -9.16 1.07 25.01
N LYS A 340 -7.91 0.81 25.41
CA LYS A 340 -7.13 -0.30 24.85
C LYS A 340 -7.73 -1.66 25.23
N VAL A 341 -8.22 -1.83 26.46
CA VAL A 341 -8.90 -3.05 26.90
C VAL A 341 -10.23 -3.25 26.17
N LYS A 342 -11.00 -2.18 25.92
CA LYS A 342 -12.21 -2.26 25.08
C LYS A 342 -11.89 -2.77 23.68
N LEU A 343 -10.84 -2.24 23.05
CA LEU A 343 -10.37 -2.66 21.72
C LEU A 343 -9.91 -4.13 21.73
N LEU A 344 -9.08 -4.54 22.70
CA LEU A 344 -8.65 -5.94 22.81
C LEU A 344 -9.84 -6.87 23.07
N ASN A 345 -10.84 -6.44 23.85
CA ASN A 345 -12.04 -7.22 24.10
C ASN A 345 -12.96 -7.34 22.88
N SER A 346 -12.98 -6.36 21.97
CA SER A 346 -13.68 -6.51 20.69
C SER A 346 -12.97 -7.52 19.80
N GLN A 347 -11.63 -7.46 19.71
CA GLN A 347 -10.85 -8.45 18.97
C GLN A 347 -11.01 -9.86 19.54
N VAL A 348 -10.99 -10.02 20.87
CA VAL A 348 -11.25 -11.31 21.54
C VAL A 348 -12.64 -11.83 21.22
N ARG A 349 -13.66 -10.95 21.15
CA ARG A 349 -15.01 -11.34 20.74
C ARG A 349 -15.02 -11.84 19.29
N ASP A 350 -14.39 -11.12 18.37
CA ASP A 350 -14.35 -11.47 16.96
C ASP A 350 -13.63 -12.81 16.74
N TYR A 351 -12.52 -13.02 17.45
CA TYR A 351 -11.81 -14.31 17.47
C TYR A 351 -12.67 -15.45 18.01
N ASN A 352 -13.34 -15.25 19.15
CA ASN A 352 -14.20 -16.29 19.74
C ASN A 352 -15.39 -16.64 18.83
N LEU A 353 -15.84 -15.74 17.96
CA LEU A 353 -16.87 -16.03 16.96
C LEU A 353 -16.35 -16.89 15.80
N GLN A 354 -15.05 -16.77 15.48
CA GLN A 354 -14.40 -17.51 14.40
C GLN A 354 -13.83 -18.87 14.87
N SER A 355 -13.58 -19.01 16.17
CA SER A 355 -12.96 -20.21 16.72
C SER A 355 -13.89 -21.43 16.60
N PRO A 356 -13.39 -22.59 16.12
CA PRO A 356 -14.21 -23.78 15.94
C PRO A 356 -14.61 -24.45 17.27
N SER A 357 -13.94 -24.14 18.38
CA SER A 357 -14.17 -24.78 19.67
C SER A 357 -14.11 -23.79 20.83
N ASN A 358 -15.07 -23.93 21.74
CA ASN A 358 -15.16 -23.17 22.99
C ASN A 358 -13.94 -23.35 23.89
N ALA A 359 -13.22 -24.46 23.78
CA ALA A 359 -12.01 -24.71 24.58
C ALA A 359 -10.86 -23.75 24.23
N VAL A 360 -10.84 -23.22 23.01
CA VAL A 360 -9.80 -22.29 22.54
C VAL A 360 -10.24 -20.82 22.72
N HIS A 361 -11.42 -20.57 23.29
CA HIS A 361 -11.89 -19.20 23.49
C HIS A 361 -11.02 -18.44 24.49
N LYS A 362 -10.72 -17.18 24.15
CA LYS A 362 -10.00 -16.27 25.03
C LYS A 362 -10.98 -15.55 25.96
N LEU A 363 -10.55 -15.37 27.21
CA LEU A 363 -11.32 -14.60 28.20
C LEU A 363 -11.14 -13.10 27.98
N LYS A 364 -12.19 -12.35 28.31
CA LYS A 364 -12.14 -10.87 28.27
C LYS A 364 -11.20 -10.34 29.35
N LEU A 365 -10.47 -9.29 29.00
CA LEU A 365 -9.57 -8.57 29.87
C LEU A 365 -10.37 -7.57 30.71
N VAL A 366 -9.95 -7.39 31.97
CA VAL A 366 -10.54 -6.43 32.91
C VAL A 366 -9.47 -5.41 33.29
N PRO A 367 -9.73 -4.09 33.15
CA PRO A 367 -8.74 -3.03 33.40
C PRO A 367 -8.06 -3.14 34.76
N GLU A 368 -8.84 -3.31 35.82
CA GLU A 368 -8.34 -3.39 37.20
C GLU A 368 -7.41 -4.59 37.42
N ASN A 369 -7.74 -5.72 36.80
CA ASN A 369 -6.90 -6.92 36.89
C ASN A 369 -5.60 -6.73 36.13
N GLU A 370 -5.62 -6.06 34.97
CA GLU A 370 -4.40 -5.78 34.21
C GLU A 370 -3.47 -4.81 34.95
N PHE A 371 -3.99 -3.80 35.64
CA PHE A 371 -3.17 -2.95 36.53
C PHE A 371 -2.52 -3.75 37.66
N LYS A 372 -3.30 -4.56 38.38
CA LYS A 372 -2.78 -5.40 39.48
C LYS A 372 -1.76 -6.42 38.99
N ASN A 373 -2.01 -7.05 37.85
CA ASN A 373 -1.12 -8.06 37.28
C ASN A 373 0.17 -7.43 36.74
N SER A 374 0.08 -6.27 36.09
CA SER A 374 1.24 -5.50 35.65
C SER A 374 2.13 -5.10 36.82
N TYR A 375 1.53 -4.55 37.88
CA TYR A 375 2.26 -4.22 39.10
C TYR A 375 3.01 -5.42 39.68
N ARG A 376 2.35 -6.60 39.77
CA ARG A 376 3.00 -7.84 40.24
C ARG A 376 4.17 -8.26 39.36
N ARG A 377 4.04 -8.21 38.03
CA ARG A 377 5.13 -8.56 37.09
C ARG A 377 6.32 -7.62 37.22
N VAL A 378 6.06 -6.32 37.39
CA VAL A 378 7.14 -5.35 37.59
C VAL A 378 7.84 -5.60 38.93
N LEU A 379 7.10 -5.90 39.99
CA LEU A 379 7.68 -6.20 41.30
C LEU A 379 8.57 -7.45 41.31
N THR A 380 8.21 -8.51 40.58
CA THR A 380 9.07 -9.72 40.50
C THR A 380 10.42 -9.41 39.89
N ASN A 381 10.43 -8.53 38.88
CA ASN A 381 11.61 -8.22 38.08
C ASN A 381 12.24 -6.86 38.44
N LEU A 382 11.80 -6.22 39.53
CA LEU A 382 12.15 -4.83 39.84
C LEU A 382 13.65 -4.67 40.09
N GLU A 383 14.23 -5.55 40.92
CA GLU A 383 15.64 -5.50 41.30
C GLU A 383 16.56 -5.60 40.07
N GLU A 384 16.32 -6.60 39.21
CA GLU A 384 17.06 -6.79 37.96
C GLU A 384 16.87 -5.63 36.99
N SER A 385 15.64 -5.11 36.89
CA SER A 385 15.33 -3.97 36.02
C SER A 385 15.99 -2.68 36.50
N VAL A 386 16.09 -2.45 37.81
CA VAL A 386 16.77 -1.28 38.40
C VAL A 386 18.27 -1.36 38.18
N VAL A 387 18.90 -2.52 38.39
CA VAL A 387 20.34 -2.71 38.14
C VAL A 387 20.66 -2.50 36.67
N SER A 388 19.93 -3.17 35.77
CA SER A 388 20.15 -3.01 34.33
C SER A 388 19.85 -1.60 33.82
N TRP A 389 18.95 -0.85 34.47
CA TRP A 389 18.74 0.57 34.19
C TRP A 389 19.93 1.42 34.65
N TYR A 390 20.43 1.20 35.87
CA TYR A 390 21.58 1.94 36.42
C TYR A 390 22.84 1.69 35.61
N ASP A 391 23.13 0.43 35.25
CA ASP A 391 24.30 0.06 34.47
C ASP A 391 24.26 0.73 33.07
N LYS A 392 23.08 0.83 32.44
CA LYS A 392 22.90 1.56 31.18
C LYS A 392 23.11 3.07 31.33
N GLU A 393 22.68 3.64 32.44
CA GLU A 393 22.88 5.08 32.72
C GLU A 393 24.36 5.38 32.96
N GLU A 394 25.07 4.49 33.66
CA GLU A 394 26.51 4.58 33.90
C GLU A 394 27.30 4.41 32.60
N GLU A 395 26.93 3.45 31.75
CA GLU A 395 27.48 3.30 30.40
C GLU A 395 27.25 4.56 29.57
N ALA A 396 26.05 5.14 29.59
CA ALA A 396 25.72 6.36 28.85
C ALA A 396 26.53 7.57 29.34
N HIS A 397 26.79 7.67 30.65
CA HIS A 397 27.62 8.73 31.23
C HIS A 397 29.11 8.52 30.92
N ASN A 398 29.58 7.28 30.88
CA ASN A 398 30.98 6.93 30.61
C ASN A 398 31.31 6.92 29.12
N THR A 399 30.34 6.77 28.23
CA THR A 399 30.55 7.01 26.81
C THR A 399 30.79 8.50 26.58
N PRO A 400 31.99 8.93 26.16
CA PRO A 400 32.19 10.32 25.80
C PRO A 400 31.22 10.64 24.68
N VAL A 401 30.41 11.69 24.86
CA VAL A 401 29.57 12.25 23.81
C VAL A 401 30.50 12.65 22.68
N THR A 402 30.70 11.75 21.72
CA THR A 402 31.35 12.10 20.47
C THR A 402 30.39 13.06 19.79
N THR A 403 30.67 14.36 19.91
CA THR A 403 30.00 15.42 19.18
C THR A 403 30.19 15.13 17.70
N SER A 404 29.29 14.34 17.12
CA SER A 404 29.26 14.12 15.69
C SER A 404 28.76 15.40 15.05
N TYR A 405 29.69 16.30 14.75
CA TYR A 405 29.52 17.31 13.73
C TYR A 405 29.37 16.62 12.38
N MET A 406 28.17 16.10 12.11
CA MET A 406 27.71 15.69 10.78
C MET A 406 26.25 16.11 10.64
N ARG A 407 26.09 17.35 10.17
CA ARG A 407 25.14 17.76 9.11
C ARG A 407 23.99 16.77 8.85
N GLY A 408 22.78 17.09 9.32
CA GLY A 408 21.61 16.29 8.99
C GLY A 408 20.30 16.69 9.68
N SER A 409 19.73 17.82 9.27
CA SER A 409 18.28 18.04 9.17
C SER A 409 17.40 17.76 10.40
N SER A 410 17.30 18.74 11.30
CA SER A 410 16.09 18.94 12.10
C SER A 410 14.96 19.47 11.18
N SER A 411 14.21 18.58 10.53
CA SER A 411 13.01 18.94 9.78
C SER A 411 11.79 18.90 10.69
N PHE A 412 11.25 20.07 11.02
CA PHE A 412 10.06 20.28 11.86
C PHE A 412 8.75 20.30 11.05
N ILE A 413 8.76 19.97 9.75
CA ILE A 413 7.58 19.95 8.86
C ILE A 413 7.68 18.76 7.92
N GLY A 414 6.93 17.68 8.21
CA GLY A 414 6.82 16.48 7.36
C GLY A 414 5.50 16.46 6.59
N LEU A 415 5.21 17.51 5.80
CA LEU A 415 3.96 17.64 5.04
C LEU A 415 4.12 17.48 3.51
N PHE A 416 5.36 17.46 2.99
CA PHE A 416 5.61 17.22 1.57
C PHE A 416 6.95 16.51 1.38
N ASP A 417 6.95 15.18 1.43
CA ASP A 417 7.85 14.42 0.56
C ASP A 417 7.21 13.08 0.19
N GLY A 418 6.86 12.97 -1.09
CA GLY A 418 6.06 11.90 -1.66
C GLY A 418 6.92 10.95 -2.49
N GLY A 419 7.21 9.77 -1.92
CA GLY A 419 7.43 8.47 -2.59
C GLY A 419 8.59 8.31 -3.59
N PRO A 420 8.76 7.12 -4.22
CA PRO A 420 8.16 5.80 -3.95
C PRO A 420 9.20 4.62 -3.88
N GLY A 421 8.74 3.47 -3.37
CA GLY A 421 9.42 2.16 -3.52
C GLY A 421 10.48 1.86 -2.45
N GLY A 422 10.72 0.65 -1.98
CA GLY A 422 10.29 -0.70 -2.34
C GLY A 422 11.09 -1.64 -1.43
N GLY A 423 10.49 -2.76 -1.01
CA GLY A 423 11.10 -3.68 -0.05
C GLY A 423 12.37 -4.37 -0.55
N GLY A 424 13.14 -4.93 0.39
CA GLY A 424 14.28 -5.78 0.04
C GLY A 424 15.18 -6.09 1.23
N ASN A 425 14.90 -7.20 1.89
CA ASN A 425 15.76 -7.85 2.87
C ASN A 425 16.99 -8.46 2.17
N GLN A 426 18.20 -7.95 2.43
CA GLN A 426 19.46 -8.69 2.25
C GLN A 426 20.45 -8.28 3.34
N GLY A 427 21.01 -9.28 4.02
CA GLY A 427 22.02 -9.08 5.05
C GLY A 427 23.34 -8.63 4.45
N GLU A 428 23.88 -7.54 4.97
CA GLU A 428 25.23 -7.08 4.68
C GLU A 428 26.06 -6.97 5.96
N ARG A 429 27.23 -7.61 5.91
CA ARG A 429 28.29 -7.59 6.91
C ARG A 429 28.86 -6.17 7.00
N LYS A 430 28.97 -5.63 8.22
CA LYS A 430 29.70 -4.38 8.47
C LYS A 430 31.19 -4.55 8.15
N PRO A 431 31.83 -3.69 7.34
CA PRO A 431 33.28 -3.68 7.23
C PRO A 431 33.91 -3.00 8.44
N VAL A 432 34.89 -3.67 9.04
CA VAL A 432 35.79 -3.12 10.07
C VAL A 432 36.80 -2.20 9.37
N PHE A 433 36.69 -0.90 9.59
CA PHE A 433 37.71 0.06 9.20
C PHE A 433 38.88 0.01 10.19
N TYR A 434 40.07 -0.38 9.73
CA TYR A 434 41.32 -0.13 10.45
C TYR A 434 41.90 1.20 9.99
N GLU A 435 41.94 2.19 10.88
CA GLU A 435 42.57 3.48 10.64
C GLU A 435 44.11 3.31 10.70
N ARG A 436 44.79 3.39 9.55
CA ARG A 436 46.26 3.41 9.49
C ARG A 436 46.77 4.83 9.74
N LYS A 437 47.70 4.98 10.68
CA LYS A 437 48.43 6.23 10.93
C LYS A 437 49.24 6.63 9.67
N PRO A 438 49.32 7.91 9.30
CA PRO A 438 49.96 8.33 8.07
C PRO A 438 51.50 8.31 8.20
N GLU A 439 52.16 7.44 7.44
CA GLU A 439 53.60 7.53 7.21
C GLU A 439 53.90 8.56 6.10
N LYS A 440 54.92 9.39 6.31
CA LYS A 440 55.35 10.43 5.36
C LYS A 440 55.88 9.78 4.07
N ILE A 441 55.14 9.95 2.98
CA ILE A 441 55.49 9.41 1.67
C ILE A 441 56.67 10.21 1.08
N HIS A 442 57.81 9.57 0.85
CA HIS A 442 58.99 10.18 0.21
C HIS A 442 58.83 10.24 -1.32
N PHE A 443 57.86 11.03 -1.78
CA PHE A 443 57.52 11.25 -3.19
C PHE A 443 58.75 11.57 -4.07
N TRP A 444 59.68 12.38 -3.57
CA TRP A 444 60.88 12.79 -4.29
C TRP A 444 61.92 11.69 -4.48
N LYS A 445 61.95 10.64 -3.64
CA LYS A 445 62.82 9.47 -3.86
C LYS A 445 62.28 8.59 -5.00
N SER A 446 60.96 8.39 -5.05
CA SER A 446 60.30 7.59 -6.10
C SER A 446 60.35 8.27 -7.47
N LEU A 447 60.30 9.61 -7.51
CA LEU A 447 60.43 10.37 -8.75
C LEU A 447 61.88 10.34 -9.28
N LYS A 448 62.88 10.34 -8.39
CA LYS A 448 64.30 10.31 -8.77
C LYS A 448 64.73 8.94 -9.33
N SER A 449 64.12 7.85 -8.88
CA SER A 449 64.37 6.51 -9.43
C SER A 449 63.74 6.26 -10.80
N LEU A 450 62.78 7.09 -11.24
CA LEU A 450 62.12 6.96 -12.54
C LEU A 450 62.90 7.59 -13.70
N PHE A 451 63.83 8.50 -13.41
CA PHE A 451 64.63 9.20 -14.43
C PHE A 451 66.08 8.72 -14.51
N GLN A 452 66.41 7.60 -13.85
CA GLN A 452 67.77 7.07 -13.79
C GLN A 452 67.93 5.74 -14.55
N HIS A 453 67.14 5.56 -15.62
CA HIS A 453 67.33 4.51 -16.63
C HIS A 453 67.49 5.09 -18.02
#